data_AF-A0A919M3U0-F1
#
_entry.id   AF-A0A919M3U0-F1
#
_cell.length_a   1.000
_cell.length_b   1.000
_cell.length_c   1.000
_cell.angle_alpha   90.00
_cell.angle_beta   90.00
_cell.angle_gamma   90.00
#
_symmetry.space_group_name_H-M   'P 1'
#
loop_
_entity.id
_entity.type
_entity.pdbx_description
1 polymer ?
#
loop_
_entity_poly.entity_id
_entity_poly.type
_entity_poly.pdbx_seq_one_letter_code
_entity_poly.pdbx_strand_id
1 'polypeptide(L)' 'MEQRKHWWNGKWGRLARKDIYLRTSGDQWYVEQRAGGSAGTSHFFEYDSEDAALNMIRALLNGPEDWRELSVRPPR' A
#
# COMPACT_ATOMS: atom_id res chain seq x y z
N MET A 1 8.45 -6.58 8.54
CA MET A 1 7.32 -5.68 8.22
C MET A 1 6.06 -6.50 8.00
N GLU A 2 5.05 -6.30 8.83
CA GLU A 2 3.72 -6.91 8.72
C GLU A 2 2.82 -6.05 7.84
N GLN A 3 2.04 -6.67 6.95
CA GLN A 3 1.03 -5.97 6.15
C GLN A 3 -0.27 -5.82 6.95
N ARG A 4 -0.75 -4.58 7.08
CA ARG A 4 -2.00 -4.26 7.78
C ARG A 4 -3.16 -4.05 6.80
N LYS A 5 -2.90 -3.31 5.70
CA LYS A 5 -3.89 -3.02 4.65
C LYS A 5 -3.24 -3.03 3.27
N HIS A 6 -4.06 -3.22 2.24
CA HIS A 6 -3.62 -3.28 0.85
C HIS A 6 -4.69 -2.70 -0.06
N TRP A 7 -4.28 -1.81 -0.97
CA TRP A 7 -5.11 -1.30 -2.05
C TRP A 7 -4.47 -1.62 -3.40
N TRP A 8 -5.31 -1.93 -4.39
CA TRP A 8 -4.90 -2.23 -5.76
C TRP A 8 -5.70 -1.39 -6.75
N ASN A 9 -5.05 -0.89 -7.80
CA ASN A 9 -5.64 0.04 -8.76
C ASN A 9 -6.56 -0.59 -9.82
N GLY A 10 -6.97 -1.85 -9.66
CA GLY A 10 -7.86 -2.53 -10.61
C GLY A 10 -7.20 -3.00 -11.91
N LYS A 11 -5.89 -2.75 -12.11
CA LYS A 11 -5.17 -3.12 -13.35
C LYS A 11 -4.33 -4.39 -13.17
N TRP A 12 -4.49 -5.34 -14.10
CA TRP A 12 -3.89 -6.67 -14.02
C TRP A 12 -2.51 -6.77 -14.71
N GLY A 13 -2.17 -5.86 -15.62
CA GLY A 13 -0.91 -5.90 -16.37
C GLY A 13 0.27 -5.30 -15.61
N ARG A 14 1.46 -5.93 -15.72
CA ARG A 14 2.67 -5.52 -14.99
C ARG A 14 2.97 -4.02 -15.08
N LEU A 15 2.92 -3.43 -16.28
CA LEU A 15 3.24 -2.00 -16.46
C LEU A 15 2.24 -1.05 -15.81
N ALA A 16 0.98 -1.47 -15.66
CA ALA A 16 -0.10 -0.62 -15.21
C ALA A 16 -0.54 -0.91 -13.76
N ARG A 17 -0.20 -2.09 -13.24
CA ARG A 17 -0.55 -2.52 -11.89
C ARG A 17 0.20 -1.70 -10.86
N LYS A 18 -0.55 -1.10 -9.96
CA LYS A 18 -0.07 -0.39 -8.78
C LYS A 18 -0.75 -0.97 -7.55
N ASP A 19 0.03 -1.14 -6.50
CA ASP A 19 -0.42 -1.59 -5.20
C ASP A 19 0.07 -0.58 -4.16
N ILE A 20 -0.76 -0.27 -3.17
CA ILE A 20 -0.39 0.51 -1.99
C ILE A 20 -0.56 -0.39 -0.77
N TYR A 21 0.44 -0.48 0.08
CA TYR A 21 0.35 -1.25 1.32
C TYR A 21 0.57 -0.34 2.53
N LEU A 22 -0.25 -0.56 3.56
CA LEU A 22 0.07 -0.12 4.91
C LEU A 22 0.79 -1.25 5.61
N ARG A 23 1.98 -0.97 6.16
CA ARG A 23 2.79 -1.93 6.91
C ARG A 23 3.23 -1.38 8.25
N THR A 24 3.60 -2.28 9.15
CA THR A 24 4.20 -1.95 10.45
C THR A 24 5.45 -2.78 10.71
N SER A 25 6.39 -2.25 11.48
CA SER A 25 7.54 -2.98 12.02
C SER A 25 7.90 -2.43 13.39
N GLY A 26 7.53 -3.16 14.46
CA GLY A 26 7.58 -2.60 15.81
C GLY A 26 6.58 -1.44 15.93
N ASP A 27 7.05 -0.30 16.44
CA ASP A 27 6.23 0.91 16.59
C ASP A 27 6.24 1.82 15.35
N GLN A 28 7.01 1.47 14.30
CA GLN A 28 7.11 2.27 13.08
C GLN A 28 6.06 1.86 12.05
N TRP A 29 5.50 2.85 11.34
CA TRP A 29 4.56 2.68 10.25
C TRP A 29 5.20 2.97 8.89
N TYR A 30 4.76 2.23 7.87
CA TYR A 30 5.28 2.34 6.52
C TYR A 30 4.14 2.35 5.51
N VAL A 31 4.22 3.26 4.55
CA VAL A 31 3.42 3.22 3.33
C VAL A 31 4.30 2.74 2.19
N GLU A 32 3.96 1.60 1.60
CA GLU A 32 4.65 1.07 0.43
C GLU A 32 3.83 1.37 -0.83
N GLN A 33 4.41 2.08 -1.79
CA GLN A 33 3.92 2.14 -3.16
C GLN A 33 4.66 1.12 -4.01
N ARG A 34 3.95 0.20 -4.64
CA ARG A 34 4.54 -0.83 -5.50
C ARG A 34 4.00 -0.71 -6.92
N ALA A 35 4.88 -0.51 -7.89
CA ALA A 35 4.57 -0.51 -9.31
C ALA A 35 5.08 -1.81 -9.94
N GLY A 36 4.24 -2.56 -10.66
CA GLY A 36 4.65 -3.85 -11.25
C GLY A 36 4.06 -5.09 -10.61
N GLY A 37 3.22 -4.97 -9.57
CA GLY A 37 2.76 -6.12 -8.80
C GLY A 37 3.89 -6.78 -8.00
N SER A 38 3.84 -8.09 -7.78
CA SER A 38 4.75 -8.82 -6.87
C SER A 38 6.24 -8.80 -7.26
N ALA A 39 6.55 -8.72 -8.55
CA ALA A 39 7.92 -8.57 -9.06
C ALA A 39 8.27 -7.10 -9.39
N GLY A 40 7.46 -6.17 -8.87
CA GLY A 40 7.56 -4.74 -9.12
C GLY A 40 8.62 -4.03 -8.28
N THR A 41 8.72 -2.72 -8.49
CA THR A 41 9.55 -1.83 -7.67
C THR A 41 8.73 -1.22 -6.55
N SER A 42 9.29 -1.25 -5.34
CA SER A 42 8.69 -0.68 -4.14
C SER A 42 9.36 0.62 -3.73
N HIS A 43 8.57 1.59 -3.30
CA HIS A 43 9.03 2.80 -2.65
C HIS A 43 8.32 2.95 -1.31
N PHE A 44 9.07 3.31 -0.27
CA PHE A 44 8.58 3.35 1.11
C PHE A 44 8.60 4.77 1.66
N PHE A 45 7.56 5.11 2.41
CA PHE A 45 7.47 6.30 3.25
C PHE A 45 7.31 5.85 4.69
N GLU A 46 8.07 6.44 5.59
CA GLU A 46 8.09 6.09 7.00
C GLU A 46 7.31 7.12 7.81
N TYR A 47 6.57 6.64 8.82
CA TYR A 47 5.76 7.47 9.69
C TYR A 47 5.78 6.94 11.13
N ASP A 48 5.72 7.87 12.07
CA ASP A 48 5.82 7.59 13.50
C ASP A 48 4.44 7.21 14.10
N SER A 49 3.37 7.28 13.29
CA SER A 49 2.01 6.94 13.71
C SER A 49 1.16 6.39 12.57
N GLU A 50 0.13 5.62 12.94
CA GLU A 50 -0.85 5.08 12.00
C GLU A 50 -1.60 6.19 11.26
N ASP A 51 -2.02 7.24 11.97
CA ASP A 51 -2.82 8.31 11.37
C ASP A 51 -2.04 9.06 10.29
N ALA A 52 -0.77 9.37 10.52
CA ALA A 52 0.09 10.01 9.51
C ALA A 52 0.25 9.11 8.27
N ALA A 53 0.47 7.81 8.45
CA ALA A 53 0.54 6.86 7.35
C ALA A 53 -0.79 6.76 6.59
N LEU A 54 -1.93 6.74 7.30
CA LEU A 54 -3.26 6.72 6.70
C LEU A 54 -3.57 8.02 5.94
N ASN A 55 -3.11 9.18 6.41
CA ASN A 55 -3.25 10.44 5.68
C ASN A 55 -2.48 10.41 4.35
N MET A 56 -1.27 9.87 4.35
CA MET A 56 -0.52 9.65 3.10
C MET A 56 -1.27 8.69 2.16
N ILE A 57 -1.81 7.58 2.68
CA ILE A 57 -2.61 6.66 1.87
C ILE A 57 -3.81 7.36 1.26
N ARG A 58 -4.59 8.12 2.05
CA ARG A 58 -5.74 8.89 1.54
C ARG A 58 -5.32 9.83 0.41
N ALA A 59 -4.17 10.49 0.53
CA ALA A 59 -3.64 11.34 -0.53
C ALA A 59 -3.29 10.55 -1.80
N LEU A 60 -2.65 9.39 -1.68
CA LEU A 60 -2.33 8.51 -2.80
C LEU A 60 -3.57 7.92 -3.49
N LEU A 61 -4.60 7.61 -2.70
CA LEU A 61 -5.86 7.06 -3.20
C LEU A 61 -6.70 8.12 -3.92
N ASN A 62 -6.49 9.41 -3.68
CA ASN A 62 -7.19 10.51 -4.36
C ASN A 62 -6.69 10.77 -5.80
N GLY A 63 -6.00 9.79 -6.40
CA GLY A 63 -5.53 9.83 -7.79
C GLY A 63 -6.58 9.31 -8.80
N PRO A 64 -6.25 9.32 -10.11
CA PRO A 64 -7.17 8.93 -11.19
C PRO A 64 -7.38 7.42 -11.33
N GLU A 65 -6.94 6.63 -10.36
CA GLU A 65 -6.96 5.18 -10.41
C GLU A 65 -8.16 4.64 -9.63
N ASP A 66 -8.75 3.54 -10.12
CA ASP A 66 -9.88 2.89 -9.45
C ASP A 66 -9.39 1.98 -8.32
N TRP A 67 -8.92 2.59 -7.23
CA TRP A 67 -8.39 1.88 -6.08
C TRP A 67 -9.44 1.02 -5.38
N ARG A 68 -9.04 -0.21 -5.04
CA ARG A 68 -9.86 -1.19 -4.31
C ARG A 68 -9.10 -1.70 -3.12
N GLU A 69 -9.69 -1.59 -1.93
CA GLU A 69 -9.13 -2.23 -0.74
C GLU A 69 -9.29 -3.75 -0.87
N LEU A 70 -8.16 -4.45 -0.74
CA LEU A 70 -8.13 -5.91 -0.69
C LEU A 70 -8.01 -6.32 0.77
N SER A 71 -8.92 -7.18 1.20
CA SER A 71 -8.89 -7.73 2.55
C SER A 71 -7.60 -8.51 2.76
N VAL A 72 -6.77 -8.01 3.67
CA VAL A 72 -5.59 -8.74 4.12
C VAL A 72 -6.11 -9.89 4.96
N ARG A 73 -6.07 -11.11 4.42
CA ARG A 73 -6.30 -12.29 5.26
C ARG A 73 -5.23 -12.27 6.35
N PRO A 74 -5.59 -12.28 7.63
CA PRO A 74 -4.60 -12.47 8.67
C PRO A 74 -3.88 -13.80 8.43
N PRO A 75 -2.55 -13.87 8.66
CA PRO A 75 -1.83 -15.14 8.61
C PRO A 75 -2.50 -16.12 9.58
N ARG A 76 -2.72 -17.37 9.14
CA ARG A 76 -3.20 -18.46 10.01
C ARG A 76 -2.10 -18.90 10.96
#